data_AF-A0A9D6QYH3-F1
#
_entry.id   AF-A0A9D6QYH3-F1
#
_cell.length_a   1.000
_cell.length_b   1.000
_cell.length_c   1.000
_cell.angle_alpha   90.00
_cell.angle_beta   90.00
_cell.angle_gamma   90.00
#
_symmetry.space_group_name_H-M   'P 1'
#
loop_
_entity.id
_entity.type
_entity.pdbx_description
1 polymer ?
#
loop_
_entity_poly.entity_id
_entity_poly.type
_entity_poly.pdbx_seq_one_letter_code
_entity_poly.pdbx_strand_id
1 'polypeptide(L)' 'MDEPDHEAGLYLGRTYADAPEVDGQVFLRSGVRLQPGQMVRAQVVDTTEYDLVAQGQSP' A
#
# COMPACT_ATOMS: atom_id res chain seq x y z
N MET A 1 14.13 9.96 -20.10
CA MET A 1 13.32 10.48 -18.99
C MET A 1 13.11 9.29 -18.09
N ASP A 2 14.11 9.03 -17.25
CA ASP A 2 14.11 7.93 -16.29
C ASP A 2 13.65 8.61 -15.00
N GLU A 3 12.34 8.63 -14.80
CA GLU A 3 11.76 9.09 -13.53
C GLU A 3 12.24 8.10 -12.47
N PRO A 4 12.84 8.59 -11.38
CA PRO A 4 13.51 7.71 -10.46
C PRO A 4 12.47 6.77 -9.84
N ASP A 5 12.75 5.46 -9.87
CA ASP A 5 12.06 4.41 -9.12
C ASP A 5 12.09 4.74 -7.62
N HIS A 6 11.31 5.73 -7.18
CA HIS A 6 11.14 6.03 -5.77
C HIS A 6 10.28 4.91 -5.18
N GLU A 7 11.00 3.95 -4.61
CA GLU A 7 10.52 2.82 -3.82
C GLU A 7 9.99 1.64 -4.65
N ALA A 8 10.91 0.91 -5.29
CA ALA A 8 10.66 -0.48 -5.69
C ALA A 8 10.13 -1.29 -4.50
N GLY A 9 8.81 -1.40 -4.38
CA GLY A 9 8.14 -2.10 -3.28
C GLY A 9 7.16 -1.26 -2.46
N LEU A 10 6.98 0.04 -2.70
CA LEU A 10 5.89 0.81 -2.06
C LEU A 10 4.69 0.93 -3.02
N TYR A 11 3.51 0.62 -2.51
CA TYR A 11 2.26 0.64 -3.26
C TYR A 11 1.21 1.45 -2.51
N LEU A 12 0.37 2.17 -3.24
CA LEU A 12 -0.77 2.89 -2.68
C LEU A 12 -2.04 2.07 -2.86
N GLY A 13 -2.82 1.95 -1.80
CA GLY A 13 -4.08 1.23 -1.80
C GLY A 13 -5.06 1.77 -0.78
N ARG A 14 -6.11 0.98 -0.54
CA ARG A 14 -7.15 1.23 0.46
C ARG A 14 -7.51 -0.09 1.14
N THR A 15 -8.01 -0.04 2.38
CA THR A 15 -8.58 -1.25 2.98
C THR A 15 -9.97 -1.53 2.40
N TYR A 16 -10.51 -2.72 2.67
CA TYR A 16 -11.88 -3.05 2.29
C TYR A 16 -12.93 -2.17 3.00
N ALA A 17 -12.57 -1.58 4.15
CA ALA A 17 -13.46 -0.75 4.94
C ALA A 17 -13.46 0.74 4.50
N ASP A 18 -12.49 1.16 3.68
CA ASP A 18 -12.32 2.56 3.26
C ASP A 18 -13.09 2.86 1.97
N ALA A 19 -13.85 3.96 1.99
CA ALA A 19 -14.50 4.51 0.81
C ALA A 19 -13.47 5.20 -0.11
N PRO A 20 -13.65 5.11 -1.45
CA PRO A 20 -12.79 5.81 -2.38
C PRO A 20 -12.85 7.33 -2.15
N GLU A 21 -11.68 7.97 -2.09
CA GLU A 21 -11.48 9.44 -2.09
C GLU A 21 -11.97 10.20 -0.84
N VAL A 22 -12.50 9.51 0.16
CA VAL A 22 -13.03 10.11 1.40
C VAL A 22 -12.24 9.67 2.64
N ASP A 23 -11.73 8.44 2.65
CA ASP A 23 -10.96 7.86 3.76
C ASP A 23 -9.44 7.86 3.49
N GLY A 24 -8.65 7.56 4.54
CA GLY A 24 -7.18 7.58 4.51
C GLY A 24 -6.55 6.63 3.50
N GLN A 25 -5.31 6.89 3.11
CA GLN A 25 -4.58 6.05 2.17
C GLN A 25 -3.81 4.95 2.90
N VAL A 26 -3.61 3.82 2.21
CA VAL A 26 -2.80 2.71 2.72
C VAL A 26 -1.50 2.63 1.92
N PHE A 27 -0.38 2.83 2.61
CA PHE A 27 0.96 2.63 2.11
C PHE A 27 1.39 1.18 2.34
N LEU A 28 1.41 0.39 1.28
CA LEU A 28 1.77 -1.02 1.32
C LEU A 28 3.23 -1.24 0.88
N ARG A 29 4.06 -1.74 1.78
CA ARG A 29 5.41 -2.22 1.46
C ARG A 29 5.38 -3.71 1.11
N SER A 30 5.88 -4.07 -0.07
CA SER A 30 5.91 -5.43 -0.58
C SER A 30 7.24 -5.73 -1.27
N GLY A 31 7.85 -6.86 -0.92
CA GLY A 31 9.06 -7.38 -1.59
C GLY A 31 8.79 -8.03 -2.95
N VAL A 32 7.51 -8.21 -3.32
CA VAL A 32 7.09 -8.74 -4.63
C VAL A 32 6.40 -7.65 -5.45
N ARG A 33 6.44 -7.80 -6.77
CA ARG A 33 5.78 -6.88 -7.70
C ARG A 33 4.26 -7.08 -7.65
N LEU A 34 3.53 -6.01 -7.34
CA LEU A 34 2.06 -6.02 -7.29
C LEU A 34 1.48 -5.30 -8.51
N GLN A 35 0.25 -5.63 -8.87
CA GLN A 35 -0.48 -5.01 -9.97
C GLN A 35 -1.70 -4.20 -9.46
N PRO A 36 -2.06 -3.08 -10.11
CA PRO A 36 -3.28 -2.35 -9.77
C PRO A 36 -4.52 -3.26 -9.81
N GLY A 37 -5.38 -3.15 -8.80
CA GLY A 37 -6.60 -3.98 -8.66
C GLY A 37 -6.36 -5.35 -8.02
N GLN A 38 -5.11 -5.74 -7.74
CA GLN A 38 -4.80 -6.96 -7.01
C GLN A 38 -5.21 -6.84 -5.54
N MET A 39 -5.95 -7.83 -5.03
CA MET A 39 -6.17 -7.97 -3.58
C MET A 39 -4.96 -8.62 -2.92
N VAL A 40 -4.44 -7.98 -1.89
CA VAL A 40 -3.21 -8.40 -1.19
C VAL A 40 -3.49 -8.51 0.30
N ARG A 41 -2.97 -9.57 0.93
CA ARG A 41 -3.00 -9.72 2.38
C ARG A 41 -1.81 -8.98 2.97
N ALA A 42 -2.09 -8.02 3.84
CA ALA A 42 -1.09 -7.20 4.49
C ALA A 42 -1.46 -7.02 5.97
N GLN A 43 -0.45 -6.72 6.77
CA GLN A 43 -0.62 -6.35 8.18
C GLN A 43 -0.29 -4.87 8.34
N VAL A 44 -1.19 -4.11 8.96
CA VAL A 44 -0.90 -2.73 9.37
C VAL A 44 0.14 -2.78 10.49
N VAL A 45 1.25 -2.09 10.27
CA VAL A 45 2.40 -2.06 11.18
C VAL A 45 2.59 -0.70 11.82
N ASP A 46 2.07 0.36 11.18
CA ASP A 46 2.20 1.73 11.68
C ASP A 46 1.06 2.61 11.15
N THR A 47 0.90 3.80 11.71
CA THR A 47 -0.03 4.83 11.24
C THR A 47 0.62 6.20 11.29
N THR A 48 0.38 7.03 10.27
CA THR A 48 0.95 8.38 10.19
C THR A 48 -0.13 9.34 9.75
N GLU A 49 -0.46 10.36 10.56
CA GLU A 49 -1.34 11.48 10.18
C GLU A 49 -2.55 11.04 9.32
N TYR A 50 -3.31 10.05 9.79
CA TYR A 50 -4.51 9.44 9.18
C TYR A 50 -4.30 8.37 8.11
N ASP A 51 -3.07 8.16 7.65
CA ASP A 51 -2.72 7.08 6.73
C ASP A 51 -2.24 5.82 7.47
N LEU A 52 -2.45 4.66 6.83
CA LEU A 52 -2.01 3.37 7.35
C LEU A 52 -0.76 2.91 6.61
N VAL A 53 0.23 2.43 7.35
CA VAL A 53 1.40 1.75 6.79
C VAL A 53 1.23 0.26 7.00
N ALA A 54 1.25 -0.49 5.91
CA ALA A 54 1.07 -1.93 5.91
C ALA A 54 2.25 -2.66 5.26
N GLN A 55 2.54 -3.86 5.76
CA GLN A 55 3.53 -4.75 5.17
C GLN A 55 2.83 -5.95 4.54
N GLY A 56 3.10 -6.17 3.25
CA GLY A 56 2.60 -7.30 2.48
C GLY A 56 3.14 -8.60 3.03
N GLN A 57 2.25 -9.55 3.32
CA GLN A 57 2.66 -10.88 3.72
C GLN A 57 3.10 -11.65 2.47
N SER A 58 4.36 -12.07 2.45
CA SER A 58 4.80 -13.08 1.49
C SER A 58 4.19 -14.43 1.91
N PRO A 59 3.80 -15.30 0.97
CA PRO A 59 3.28 -16.62 1.29
C PRO A 59 4.27 -17.48 2.09
#